data_AF-A0A451EMU8-F1
#
_entry.id   AF-A0A451EMU8-F1
#
_cell.length_a   1.000
_cell.length_b   1.000
_cell.length_c   1.000
_cell.angle_alpha   90.00
_cell.angle_beta   90.00
_cell.angle_gamma   90.00
#
_symmetry.space_group_name_H-M   'P 1'
#
loop_
_entity.id
_entity.type
_entity.pdbx_description
1 polymer ?
#
loop_
_entity_poly.entity_id
_entity_poly.type
_entity_poly.pdbx_seq_one_letter_code
_entity_poly.pdbx_strand_id
1 'polypeptide(L)'
;SGVSTKIGSSMKSIGEAMAIGRKFEEAFQKALRMVDENVTGFDPYHRKVDDEELKEPTDKRMFVVAAALKDGYTIDRLYQLTKIDKWFLQKMKHIIDYQTFLESKDQHSLTYTDLLRAKQIGFSDKQIAAAAKSTELAIRKQREEFKVIPFVKRIDTVAAEWPATTNYLYMTYNACAHDVEFKEQHTMVLGSGVYRIGSSVEFDWCAVGCLRELRNLGRKTIMINYNPETVSTDYDMSDRLYFEEISFEVVMDIYNVENPIGIILC
;
A
#
# COMPACT_ATOMS: atom_id res chain seq x y z
N SER A 1 -4.88 11.32 31.15
CA SER A 1 -6.12 11.96 30.68
C SER A 1 -6.38 11.48 29.26
N GLY A 2 -7.26 10.49 29.10
CA GLY A 2 -7.44 9.78 27.82
C GLY A 2 -8.31 10.58 26.85
N VAL A 3 -7.74 10.96 25.71
CA VAL A 3 -8.52 11.49 24.58
C VAL A 3 -9.40 10.37 24.04
N SER A 4 -10.69 10.63 23.84
CA SER A 4 -11.62 9.65 23.29
C SER A 4 -11.26 9.29 21.84
N THR A 5 -11.09 7.99 21.58
CA THR A 5 -10.79 7.40 20.26
C THR A 5 -12.01 7.31 19.33
N LYS A 6 -13.22 7.62 19.83
CA LYS A 6 -14.43 7.64 19.01
C LYS A 6 -14.35 8.75 17.97
N ILE A 7 -14.71 8.43 16.74
CA ILE A 7 -14.76 9.36 15.61
C ILE A 7 -16.19 9.89 15.48
N GLY A 8 -16.31 11.19 15.23
CA GLY A 8 -17.59 11.87 15.02
C GLY A 8 -17.45 12.91 13.91
N SER A 9 -18.30 13.93 13.92
CA SER A 9 -18.25 15.02 12.92
C SER A 9 -17.03 15.93 13.05
N SER A 10 -16.36 15.94 14.21
CA SER A 10 -15.13 16.72 14.43
C SER A 10 -13.90 15.89 14.08
N MET A 11 -13.04 16.45 13.23
CA MET A 11 -11.80 15.81 12.77
C MET A 11 -10.81 15.64 13.93
N LYS A 12 -10.26 14.44 14.05
CA LYS A 12 -9.22 14.08 15.04
C LYS A 12 -7.98 13.45 14.40
N SER A 13 -7.97 13.26 13.08
CA SER A 13 -6.83 12.73 12.33
C SER A 13 -5.68 13.74 12.33
N ILE A 14 -4.45 13.23 12.37
CA ILE A 14 -3.21 14.01 12.34
C ILE A 14 -2.48 13.93 10.99
N GLY A 15 -3.00 13.12 10.06
CA GLY A 15 -2.47 12.94 8.71
C GLY A 15 -3.30 11.92 7.95
N GLU A 16 -3.02 11.80 6.66
CA GLU A 16 -3.68 10.85 5.75
C GLU A 16 -2.67 10.16 4.83
N ALA A 17 -3.03 8.97 4.35
CA ALA A 17 -2.27 8.23 3.37
C ALA A 17 -3.13 8.01 2.12
N MET A 18 -2.51 8.05 0.94
CA MET A 18 -3.17 7.71 -0.30
C MET A 18 -2.52 6.47 -0.92
N ALA A 19 -3.33 5.58 -1.49
CA ALA A 19 -2.84 4.41 -2.20
C ALA A 19 -3.56 4.24 -3.52
N ILE A 20 -2.82 3.76 -4.52
CA ILE A 20 -3.32 3.55 -5.88
C ILE A 20 -3.25 2.06 -6.20
N GLY A 21 -4.33 1.55 -6.78
CA GLY A 21 -4.44 0.18 -7.26
C GLY A 21 -5.52 0.10 -8.34
N ARG A 22 -5.47 -0.94 -9.19
CA ARG A 22 -6.47 -1.14 -10.25
C ARG A 22 -7.71 -1.90 -9.77
N LYS A 23 -7.69 -2.33 -8.50
CA LYS A 23 -8.81 -2.91 -7.78
C LYS A 23 -8.94 -2.25 -6.41
N PHE A 24 -10.18 -2.21 -5.89
CA PHE A 24 -10.43 -1.67 -4.56
C PHE A 24 -9.62 -2.42 -3.50
N GLU A 25 -9.60 -3.76 -3.56
CA GLU A 25 -8.90 -4.59 -2.58
C GLU A 25 -7.39 -4.27 -2.54
N GLU A 26 -6.80 -4.07 -3.71
CA GLU A 26 -5.38 -3.70 -3.87
C GLU A 26 -5.07 -2.34 -3.24
N ALA A 27 -5.83 -1.31 -3.63
CA ALA A 27 -5.64 0.04 -3.09
C ALA A 27 -5.91 0.10 -1.58
N PHE A 28 -6.96 -0.58 -1.12
CA PHE A 28 -7.36 -0.60 0.28
C PHE A 28 -6.29 -1.22 1.19
N GLN A 29 -5.71 -2.36 0.81
CA GLN A 29 -4.67 -2.98 1.63
C GLN A 29 -3.36 -2.19 1.63
N LYS A 30 -2.99 -1.57 0.50
CA LYS A 30 -1.84 -0.65 0.45
C LYS A 30 -2.03 0.55 1.38
N ALA A 31 -3.20 1.18 1.34
CA ALA A 31 -3.52 2.31 2.21
C ALA A 31 -3.41 1.93 3.70
N LEU A 32 -3.91 0.76 4.10
CA LEU A 32 -3.79 0.30 5.49
C LEU A 32 -2.35 0.16 5.97
N ARG A 33 -1.45 -0.35 5.10
CA ARG A 33 0.00 -0.45 5.42
C ARG A 33 0.69 0.90 5.48
N MET A 34 0.28 1.83 4.63
CA MET A 34 0.82 3.20 4.60
C MET A 34 0.42 4.01 5.85
N VAL A 35 -0.76 3.76 6.43
CA VAL A 35 -1.22 4.50 7.63
C VAL A 35 -0.40 4.11 8.88
N ASP A 36 -0.14 2.83 9.10
CA ASP A 36 0.49 2.32 10.33
C ASP A 36 1.48 1.19 9.97
N GLU A 37 2.76 1.36 10.27
CA GLU A 37 3.83 0.39 9.94
C GLU A 37 3.65 -0.97 10.64
N ASN A 38 2.87 -1.01 11.72
CA ASN A 38 2.56 -2.25 12.43
C ASN A 38 1.44 -3.04 11.74
N VAL A 39 0.72 -2.41 10.81
CA VAL A 39 -0.37 -3.03 10.07
C VAL A 39 0.17 -3.60 8.77
N THR A 40 -0.10 -4.88 8.52
CA THR A 40 0.36 -5.57 7.31
C THR A 40 -0.68 -5.58 6.20
N GLY A 41 -1.91 -5.12 6.49
CA GLY A 41 -3.05 -5.01 5.59
C GLY A 41 -4.37 -5.19 6.36
N PHE A 42 -5.41 -5.74 5.72
CA PHE A 42 -6.72 -5.94 6.36
C PHE A 42 -6.74 -7.23 7.21
N ASP A 43 -6.06 -7.18 8.35
CA ASP A 43 -5.83 -8.33 9.24
C ASP A 43 -6.98 -8.56 10.24
N PRO A 44 -7.67 -9.73 10.21
CA PRO A 44 -8.73 -10.06 11.16
C PRO A 44 -8.24 -10.37 12.58
N TYR A 45 -6.94 -10.58 12.80
CA TYR A 45 -6.41 -10.93 14.12
C TYR A 45 -5.94 -9.72 14.93
N HIS A 46 -5.93 -8.53 14.32
CA HIS A 46 -5.49 -7.29 14.97
C HIS A 46 -6.48 -6.83 16.07
N ARG A 47 -7.78 -7.12 15.93
CA ARG A 47 -8.82 -6.80 16.93
C ARG A 47 -9.76 -7.98 17.11
N LYS A 48 -10.47 -8.00 18.24
CA LYS A 48 -11.58 -8.92 18.46
C LYS A 48 -12.87 -8.31 17.92
N VAL A 49 -13.86 -9.16 17.67
CA VAL A 49 -15.20 -8.71 17.33
C VAL A 49 -15.79 -7.93 18.50
N ASP A 50 -16.32 -6.75 18.19
CA ASP A 50 -17.02 -5.88 19.13
C ASP A 50 -18.15 -5.15 18.39
N ASP A 51 -19.40 -5.55 18.65
CA ASP A 51 -20.58 -4.97 18.00
C ASP A 51 -20.76 -3.48 18.35
N GLU A 52 -20.26 -3.01 19.49
CA GLU A 52 -20.33 -1.59 19.86
C GLU A 52 -19.33 -0.75 19.08
N GLU A 53 -18.09 -1.21 18.88
CA GLU A 53 -17.14 -0.53 17.97
C GLU A 53 -17.61 -0.60 16.50
N LEU A 54 -18.36 -1.63 16.11
CA LEU A 54 -18.99 -1.68 14.79
C LEU A 54 -20.09 -0.63 14.64
N LYS A 55 -20.84 -0.30 15.70
CA LYS A 55 -21.86 0.76 15.67
C LYS A 55 -21.26 2.15 15.82
N GLU A 56 -20.34 2.31 16.75
CA GLU A 56 -19.70 3.58 17.10
C GLU A 56 -18.27 3.62 16.54
N PRO A 57 -18.04 4.34 15.43
CA PRO A 57 -16.77 4.25 14.71
C PRO A 57 -15.56 4.72 15.54
N THR A 58 -14.50 3.93 15.51
CA THR A 58 -13.17 4.22 16.05
C THR A 58 -12.11 4.24 14.94
N ASP A 59 -10.90 4.71 15.25
CA ASP A 59 -9.73 4.65 14.35
C ASP A 59 -9.32 3.21 14.00
N LYS A 60 -9.75 2.22 14.80
CA LYS A 60 -9.46 0.80 14.58
C LYS A 60 -10.67 -0.01 14.10
N ARG A 61 -11.80 0.64 13.79
CA ARG A 61 -13.05 -0.01 13.35
C ARG A 61 -12.85 -0.98 12.19
N MET A 62 -11.96 -0.65 11.25
CA MET A 62 -11.69 -1.51 10.08
C MET A 62 -11.19 -2.90 10.50
N PHE A 63 -10.38 -3.01 11.54
CA PHE A 63 -9.90 -4.30 12.04
C PHE A 63 -10.99 -5.09 12.78
N VAL A 64 -11.95 -4.39 13.41
CA VAL A 64 -13.13 -5.04 13.98
C VAL A 64 -14.04 -5.58 12.89
N VAL A 65 -14.18 -4.86 11.76
CA VAL A 65 -14.88 -5.36 10.56
C VAL A 65 -14.19 -6.61 10.00
N ALA A 66 -12.86 -6.61 9.90
CA ALA A 66 -12.08 -7.78 9.47
C ALA A 66 -12.33 -8.99 10.39
N ALA A 67 -12.26 -8.78 11.70
CA ALA A 67 -12.53 -9.83 12.69
C ALA A 67 -13.97 -10.38 12.58
N ALA A 68 -14.97 -9.50 12.41
CA ALA A 68 -16.36 -9.89 12.30
C ALA A 68 -16.65 -10.68 11.02
N LEU A 69 -16.03 -10.31 9.90
CA LEU A 69 -16.08 -11.08 8.66
C LEU A 69 -15.47 -12.47 8.84
N LYS A 70 -14.34 -12.57 9.56
CA LYS A 70 -13.69 -13.85 9.88
C LYS A 70 -14.53 -14.73 10.79
N ASP A 71 -15.26 -14.12 11.73
CA ASP A 71 -16.21 -14.78 12.64
C ASP A 71 -17.55 -15.15 11.96
N GLY A 72 -17.68 -14.90 10.65
CA GLY A 72 -18.83 -15.34 9.86
C GLY A 72 -20.02 -14.39 9.87
N TYR A 73 -19.85 -13.12 10.25
CA TYR A 73 -20.92 -12.13 10.14
C TYR A 73 -21.35 -11.95 8.68
N THR A 74 -22.67 -11.85 8.46
CA THR A 74 -23.21 -11.58 7.13
C THR A 74 -22.98 -10.12 6.74
N ILE A 75 -22.91 -9.87 5.42
CA ILE A 75 -22.83 -8.51 4.87
C ILE A 75 -24.00 -7.66 5.33
N ASP A 76 -25.20 -8.24 5.41
CA ASP A 76 -26.40 -7.52 5.89
C ASP A 76 -26.27 -7.11 7.35
N ARG A 77 -25.77 -8.00 8.22
CA ARG A 77 -25.53 -7.67 9.63
C ARG A 77 -24.50 -6.55 9.76
N LEU A 78 -23.39 -6.64 9.04
CA LEU A 78 -22.35 -5.61 9.06
C LEU A 78 -22.84 -4.28 8.51
N TYR A 79 -23.67 -4.28 7.46
CA TYR A 79 -24.32 -3.07 6.97
C TYR A 79 -25.22 -2.45 8.04
N GLN A 80 -26.00 -3.24 8.78
CA GLN A 80 -26.88 -2.71 9.82
C GLN A 80 -26.11 -2.07 10.97
N LEU A 81 -25.01 -2.68 11.39
CA LEU A 81 -24.15 -2.15 12.45
C LEU A 81 -23.37 -0.92 11.97
N THR A 82 -22.78 -1.00 10.77
CA THR A 82 -21.74 -0.04 10.37
C THR A 82 -22.24 1.10 9.47
N LYS A 83 -23.31 0.85 8.71
CA LYS A 83 -23.79 1.66 7.57
C LYS A 83 -22.78 1.82 6.43
N ILE A 84 -21.69 1.05 6.42
CA ILE A 84 -20.76 0.96 5.28
C ILE A 84 -21.49 0.23 4.15
N ASP A 85 -21.45 0.79 2.94
CA ASP A 85 -22.14 0.21 1.79
C ASP A 85 -21.75 -1.26 1.56
N LYS A 86 -22.74 -2.07 1.18
CA LYS A 86 -22.57 -3.52 0.99
C LYS A 86 -21.52 -3.85 -0.06
N TRP A 87 -21.33 -2.99 -1.06
CA TRP A 87 -20.30 -3.18 -2.07
C TRP A 87 -18.91 -3.23 -1.44
N PHE A 88 -18.56 -2.27 -0.57
CA PHE A 88 -17.27 -2.27 0.14
C PHE A 88 -17.14 -3.47 1.08
N LEU A 89 -18.20 -3.79 1.83
CA LEU A 89 -18.20 -4.94 2.72
C LEU A 89 -17.99 -6.26 1.96
N GLN A 90 -18.57 -6.41 0.77
CA GLN A 90 -18.37 -7.57 -0.09
C GLN A 90 -16.91 -7.66 -0.55
N LYS A 91 -16.29 -6.54 -0.90
CA LYS A 91 -14.87 -6.49 -1.27
C LYS A 91 -13.94 -6.84 -0.10
N MET A 92 -14.23 -6.32 1.08
CA MET A 92 -13.53 -6.68 2.33
C MET A 92 -13.69 -8.16 2.64
N LYS A 93 -14.88 -8.73 2.44
CA LYS A 93 -15.12 -10.17 2.59
C LYS A 93 -14.26 -10.99 1.64
N HIS A 94 -14.08 -10.58 0.39
CA HIS A 94 -13.20 -11.28 -0.55
C HIS A 94 -11.75 -11.37 -0.04
N ILE A 95 -11.25 -10.33 0.62
CA ILE A 95 -9.92 -10.33 1.24
C ILE A 95 -9.86 -11.40 2.34
N ILE A 96 -10.84 -11.41 3.25
CA ILE A 96 -10.89 -12.36 4.38
C ILE A 96 -11.08 -13.81 3.91
N ASP A 97 -11.92 -14.04 2.90
CA ASP A 97 -12.11 -15.34 2.29
C ASP A 97 -10.79 -15.87 1.70
N TYR A 98 -10.06 -14.99 1.01
CA TYR A 98 -8.76 -15.35 0.42
C TYR A 98 -7.68 -15.56 1.47
N GLN A 99 -7.68 -14.77 2.56
CA GLN A 99 -6.79 -15.00 3.70
C GLN A 99 -7.05 -16.37 4.32
N THR A 100 -8.32 -16.74 4.53
CA THR A 100 -8.69 -18.07 5.05
C THR A 100 -8.24 -19.20 4.12
N PHE A 101 -8.31 -18.97 2.80
CA PHE A 101 -7.76 -19.90 1.82
C PHE A 101 -6.24 -20.04 1.94
N LEU A 102 -5.49 -18.94 2.07
CA LEU A 102 -4.04 -18.98 2.25
C LEU A 102 -3.64 -19.68 3.56
N GLU A 103 -4.40 -19.49 4.64
CA GLU A 103 -4.19 -20.18 5.93
C GLU A 103 -4.38 -21.70 5.87
N SER A 104 -5.13 -22.19 4.87
CA SER A 104 -5.29 -23.63 4.63
C SER A 104 -4.08 -24.26 3.92
N LYS A 105 -3.09 -23.46 3.54
CA LYS A 105 -1.91 -23.86 2.78
C LYS A 105 -0.63 -23.62 3.58
N ASP A 106 0.36 -24.47 3.35
CA ASP A 106 1.75 -24.19 3.72
C ASP A 106 2.49 -23.52 2.55
N GLN A 107 3.66 -22.95 2.83
CA GLN A 107 4.50 -22.28 1.81
C GLN A 107 4.75 -23.13 0.56
N HIS A 108 5.08 -24.41 0.71
CA HIS A 108 5.45 -25.29 -0.40
C HIS A 108 4.26 -25.65 -1.27
N SER A 109 3.05 -25.60 -0.70
CA SER A 109 1.79 -25.82 -1.42
C SER A 109 1.26 -24.58 -2.16
N LEU A 110 1.87 -23.40 -1.97
CA LEU A 110 1.50 -22.18 -2.69
C LEU A 110 1.94 -22.28 -4.17
N THR A 111 0.97 -22.14 -5.06
CA THR A 111 1.16 -22.13 -6.51
C THR A 111 1.36 -20.72 -7.06
N TYR A 112 1.82 -20.62 -8.31
CA TYR A 112 1.85 -19.37 -9.08
C TYR A 112 0.51 -18.63 -8.99
N THR A 113 -0.60 -19.32 -9.22
CA THR A 113 -1.94 -18.72 -9.22
C THR A 113 -2.36 -18.23 -7.86
N ASP A 114 -1.96 -18.92 -6.79
CA ASP A 114 -2.29 -18.50 -5.42
C ASP A 114 -1.59 -17.18 -5.08
N LEU A 115 -0.28 -17.10 -5.37
CA LEU A 115 0.51 -15.90 -5.14
C LEU A 115 0.02 -14.75 -6.02
N LEU A 116 -0.13 -14.95 -7.34
CA LEU A 116 -0.57 -13.90 -8.24
C LEU A 116 -1.91 -13.30 -7.80
N ARG A 117 -2.88 -14.14 -7.43
CA ARG A 117 -4.18 -13.66 -6.99
C ARG A 117 -4.11 -12.97 -5.62
N ALA A 118 -3.27 -13.42 -4.69
CA ALA A 118 -3.00 -12.73 -3.43
C ALA A 118 -2.48 -11.30 -3.69
N LYS A 119 -1.47 -11.19 -4.55
CA LYS A 119 -0.85 -9.90 -4.90
C LYS A 119 -1.83 -8.97 -5.63
N GLN A 120 -2.64 -9.51 -6.54
CA GLN A 120 -3.66 -8.75 -7.29
C GLN A 120 -4.77 -8.15 -6.42
N ILE A 121 -5.00 -8.68 -5.22
CA ILE A 121 -5.93 -8.11 -4.24
C ILE A 121 -5.21 -7.40 -3.09
N GLY A 122 -3.90 -7.14 -3.22
CA GLY A 122 -3.14 -6.27 -2.34
C GLY A 122 -2.44 -6.91 -1.14
N PHE A 123 -2.37 -8.24 -1.05
CA PHE A 123 -1.65 -8.90 0.05
C PHE A 123 -0.16 -8.58 -0.01
N SER A 124 0.42 -8.16 1.11
CA SER A 124 1.88 -8.09 1.27
C SER A 124 2.49 -9.49 1.41
N ASP A 125 3.77 -9.62 1.09
CA ASP A 125 4.55 -10.84 1.28
C ASP A 125 4.55 -11.23 2.77
N LYS A 126 4.53 -10.24 3.68
CA LYS A 126 4.40 -10.43 5.12
C LYS A 126 3.04 -11.01 5.54
N GLN A 127 1.93 -10.57 4.94
CA GLN A 127 0.60 -11.17 5.19
C GLN A 127 0.52 -12.61 4.68
N ILE A 128 1.02 -12.87 3.47
CA ILE A 128 1.03 -14.23 2.89
C ILE A 128 1.90 -15.14 3.76
N ALA A 129 3.06 -14.65 4.21
CA ALA A 129 3.95 -15.39 5.08
C ALA A 129 3.28 -15.76 6.42
N ALA A 130 2.59 -14.81 7.05
CA ALA A 130 1.85 -15.07 8.28
C ALA A 130 0.75 -16.13 8.07
N ALA A 131 -0.02 -16.04 6.98
CA ALA A 131 -1.06 -17.01 6.66
C ALA A 131 -0.50 -18.42 6.39
N ALA A 132 0.56 -18.52 5.58
CA ALA A 132 1.16 -19.79 5.16
C ALA A 132 2.25 -20.31 6.12
N LYS A 133 2.38 -19.72 7.33
CA LYS A 133 3.37 -20.07 8.37
C LYS A 133 4.81 -20.08 7.84
N SER A 134 5.18 -19.02 7.14
CA SER A 134 6.46 -18.82 6.48
C SER A 134 7.11 -17.49 6.92
N THR A 135 8.19 -17.09 6.25
CA THR A 135 8.84 -15.79 6.42
C THR A 135 8.64 -14.92 5.19
N GLU A 136 8.63 -13.59 5.38
CA GLU A 136 8.48 -12.61 4.30
C GLU A 136 9.48 -12.85 3.17
N LEU A 137 10.75 -13.09 3.51
CA LEU A 137 11.81 -13.34 2.53
C LEU A 137 11.59 -14.62 1.74
N ALA A 138 11.05 -15.67 2.35
CA ALA A 138 10.79 -16.94 1.69
C ALA A 138 9.63 -16.81 0.68
N ILE A 139 8.56 -16.11 1.04
CA ILE A 139 7.47 -15.77 0.11
C ILE A 139 7.97 -14.91 -1.03
N ARG A 140 8.75 -13.86 -0.73
CA ARG A 140 9.34 -12.99 -1.76
C ARG A 140 10.17 -13.78 -2.77
N LYS A 141 11.06 -14.65 -2.28
CA LYS A 141 11.90 -15.49 -3.15
C LYS A 141 11.07 -16.40 -4.04
N GLN A 142 10.07 -17.09 -3.48
CA GLN A 142 9.16 -17.96 -4.24
C GLN A 142 8.37 -17.16 -5.29
N ARG A 143 7.92 -15.96 -4.93
CA ARG A 143 7.24 -15.02 -5.83
C ARG A 143 8.13 -14.61 -7.02
N GLU A 144 9.39 -14.29 -6.77
CA GLU A 144 10.39 -13.96 -7.80
C GLU A 144 10.71 -15.16 -8.70
N GLU A 145 10.89 -16.36 -8.13
CA GLU A 145 11.10 -17.62 -8.87
C GLU A 145 9.92 -17.93 -9.81
N PHE A 146 8.69 -17.68 -9.34
CA PHE A 146 7.46 -17.82 -10.12
C PHE A 146 7.18 -16.66 -11.08
N LYS A 147 8.05 -15.64 -11.15
CA LYS A 147 7.83 -14.43 -11.98
C LYS A 147 6.53 -13.69 -11.65
N VAL A 148 6.06 -13.78 -10.41
CA VAL A 148 4.92 -13.00 -9.92
C VAL A 148 5.45 -11.64 -9.47
N ILE A 149 5.65 -10.73 -10.42
CA ILE A 149 6.22 -9.39 -10.17
C ILE A 149 5.21 -8.29 -10.51
N PRO A 150 5.25 -7.14 -9.83
CA PRO A 150 4.40 -6.01 -10.15
C PRO A 150 4.87 -5.29 -11.43
N PHE A 151 3.97 -4.53 -12.03
CA PHE A 151 4.28 -3.65 -13.15
C PHE A 151 4.11 -2.18 -12.77
N VAL A 152 4.94 -1.34 -13.38
CA VAL A 152 4.94 0.11 -13.22
C VAL A 152 3.90 0.71 -14.15
N LYS A 153 2.95 1.45 -13.60
CA LYS A 153 1.87 2.12 -14.33
C LYS A 153 1.86 3.61 -14.09
N ARG A 154 1.47 4.37 -15.10
CA ARG A 154 1.30 5.83 -14.98
C ARG A 154 -0.09 6.17 -14.48
N ILE A 155 -0.18 7.24 -13.69
CA ILE A 155 -1.47 7.89 -13.46
C ILE A 155 -1.78 8.74 -14.68
N ASP A 156 -2.83 8.37 -15.39
CA ASP A 156 -3.36 9.16 -16.49
C ASP A 156 -4.65 9.87 -16.06
N THR A 157 -4.67 11.19 -16.19
CA THR A 157 -5.84 12.02 -15.90
C THR A 157 -6.93 11.91 -16.96
N VAL A 158 -6.64 11.31 -18.12
CA VAL A 158 -7.56 11.16 -19.25
C VAL A 158 -7.73 9.70 -19.71
N ALA A 159 -7.53 8.73 -18.82
CA ALA A 159 -7.85 7.31 -19.07
C ALA A 159 -7.26 6.73 -20.40
N ALA A 160 -6.02 7.07 -20.72
CA ALA A 160 -5.27 6.68 -21.92
C ALA A 160 -5.68 7.36 -23.24
N GLU A 161 -6.50 8.42 -23.21
CA GLU A 161 -6.89 9.17 -24.41
C GLU A 161 -5.77 10.06 -24.97
N TRP A 162 -4.83 10.53 -24.13
CA TRP A 162 -3.66 11.29 -24.54
C TRP A 162 -2.40 10.72 -23.87
N PRO A 163 -1.22 10.81 -24.48
CA PRO A 163 0.01 10.33 -23.84
C PRO A 163 0.24 11.11 -22.55
N ALA A 164 0.01 10.48 -21.40
CA ALA A 164 0.32 11.04 -20.11
C ALA A 164 1.82 11.33 -20.04
N THR A 165 2.18 12.61 -20.14
CA THR A 165 3.53 13.12 -19.91
C THR A 165 3.87 13.22 -18.42
N THR A 166 2.96 12.79 -17.55
CA THR A 166 3.15 12.77 -16.10
C THR A 166 4.18 11.71 -15.71
N ASN A 167 5.04 12.07 -14.77
CA ASN A 167 6.05 11.23 -14.13
C ASN A 167 5.51 10.48 -12.90
N TYR A 168 4.19 10.45 -12.72
CA TYR A 168 3.50 9.84 -11.59
C TYR A 168 3.27 8.36 -11.86
N LEU A 169 3.86 7.52 -11.02
CA LEU A 169 3.93 6.08 -11.17
C LEU A 169 3.33 5.37 -9.95
N TYR A 170 2.74 4.20 -10.18
CA TYR A 170 2.36 3.26 -9.13
C TYR A 170 2.60 1.82 -9.60
N MET A 171 2.74 0.91 -8.66
CA MET A 171 2.95 -0.51 -8.86
C MET A 171 1.64 -1.28 -8.75
N THR A 172 1.41 -2.21 -9.66
CA THR A 172 0.24 -3.09 -9.61
C THR A 172 0.53 -4.48 -10.19
N TYR A 173 -0.11 -5.49 -9.62
CA TYR A 173 -0.10 -6.86 -10.16
C TYR A 173 -1.25 -7.11 -11.16
N ASN A 174 -2.12 -6.12 -11.37
CA ASN A 174 -3.26 -6.17 -12.29
C ASN A 174 -2.88 -5.60 -13.66
N ALA A 175 -1.71 -5.95 -14.18
CA ALA A 175 -1.15 -5.46 -15.43
C ALA A 175 -0.31 -6.54 -16.13
N CYS A 176 0.06 -6.30 -17.38
CA CYS A 176 0.88 -7.22 -18.19
C CYS A 176 2.16 -6.60 -18.77
N ALA A 177 2.37 -5.29 -18.59
CA ALA A 177 3.52 -4.55 -19.11
C ALA A 177 3.74 -3.26 -18.31
N HIS A 178 4.94 -2.71 -18.34
CA HIS A 178 5.25 -1.40 -17.77
C HIS A 178 4.81 -0.28 -18.73
N ASP A 179 4.40 0.86 -18.19
CA ASP A 179 4.12 2.08 -18.99
C ASP A 179 5.37 2.95 -19.20
N VAL A 180 6.50 2.55 -18.64
CA VAL A 180 7.79 3.25 -18.73
C VAL A 180 8.90 2.32 -19.17
N GLU A 181 9.92 2.89 -19.82
CA GLU A 181 11.16 2.19 -20.16
C GLU A 181 12.22 2.43 -19.09
N PHE A 182 13.09 1.46 -18.81
CA PHE A 182 14.15 1.53 -17.78
C PHE A 182 15.54 1.67 -18.41
N LYS A 183 15.71 2.65 -19.30
CA LYS A 183 16.97 2.85 -20.06
C LYS A 183 17.93 3.84 -19.40
N GLU A 184 17.43 4.69 -18.52
CA GLU A 184 18.18 5.79 -17.95
C GLU A 184 18.59 5.48 -16.51
N GLN A 185 19.76 5.98 -16.13
CA GLN A 185 20.28 5.80 -14.78
C GLN A 185 19.75 6.90 -13.87
N HIS A 186 19.20 6.49 -12.72
CA HIS A 186 18.61 7.38 -11.74
C HIS A 186 19.24 7.18 -10.36
N THR A 187 19.13 8.19 -9.51
CA THR A 187 19.36 8.08 -8.06
C THR A 187 18.02 8.02 -7.34
N MET A 188 17.82 7.02 -6.49
CA MET A 188 16.58 6.85 -5.71
C MET A 188 16.66 7.62 -4.38
N VAL A 189 15.58 8.31 -4.03
CA VAL A 189 15.39 9.02 -2.76
C VAL A 189 14.12 8.48 -2.11
N LEU A 190 14.21 8.07 -0.84
CA LEU A 190 13.03 7.67 -0.06
C LEU A 190 12.48 8.87 0.72
N GLY A 191 11.16 9.05 0.69
CA GLY A 191 10.46 10.05 1.48
C GLY A 191 10.25 9.66 2.93
N SER A 192 9.54 10.53 3.65
CA SER A 192 9.25 10.36 5.07
C SER A 192 7.93 9.62 5.35
N GLY A 193 7.10 9.39 4.34
CA GLY A 193 5.78 8.78 4.51
C GLY A 193 4.78 9.72 5.19
N VAL A 194 3.80 9.14 5.90
CA VAL A 194 2.73 9.89 6.58
C VAL A 194 3.26 10.66 7.78
N TYR A 195 2.81 11.91 7.92
CA TYR A 195 3.13 12.72 9.09
C TYR A 195 2.62 12.09 10.38
N ARG A 196 3.50 12.01 11.38
CA ARG A 196 3.20 11.54 12.73
C ARG A 196 3.85 12.48 13.74
N ILE A 197 3.44 12.40 15.00
CA ILE A 197 4.07 13.21 16.06
C ILE A 197 5.57 12.87 16.11
N GLY A 198 6.43 13.85 15.79
CA GLY A 198 7.89 13.69 15.71
C GLY A 198 8.45 13.39 14.31
N SER A 199 7.59 13.25 13.29
CA SER A 199 7.97 13.14 11.88
C SER A 199 7.00 13.98 11.03
N SER A 200 7.37 15.23 10.75
CA SER A 200 6.53 16.20 10.04
C SER A 200 7.23 16.74 8.78
N VAL A 201 6.83 17.92 8.34
CA VAL A 201 7.27 18.60 7.10
C VAL A 201 8.79 18.80 7.02
N GLU A 202 9.50 18.81 8.14
CA GLU A 202 10.96 18.95 8.16
C GLU A 202 11.69 17.86 7.38
N PHE A 203 11.18 16.62 7.40
CA PHE A 203 11.78 15.52 6.64
C PHE A 203 11.45 15.61 5.15
N ASP A 204 10.27 16.12 4.80
CA ASP A 204 9.90 16.40 3.41
C ASP A 204 10.82 17.49 2.83
N TRP A 205 11.12 18.53 3.63
CA TRP A 205 12.05 19.60 3.23
C TRP A 205 13.45 19.06 2.92
N CYS A 206 13.97 18.14 3.75
CA CYS A 206 15.26 17.48 3.51
C CYS A 206 15.25 16.69 2.20
N ALA A 207 14.19 15.92 1.93
CA ALA A 207 14.06 15.15 0.70
C ALA A 207 13.98 16.06 -0.54
N VAL A 208 13.18 17.12 -0.49
CA VAL A 208 13.08 18.13 -1.56
C VAL A 208 14.42 18.83 -1.80
N GLY A 209 15.15 19.18 -0.74
CA GLY A 209 16.49 19.74 -0.83
C GLY A 209 17.45 18.79 -1.55
N CYS A 210 17.43 17.50 -1.18
CA CYS A 210 18.24 16.46 -1.84
C CYS A 210 17.90 16.33 -3.34
N LEU A 211 16.61 16.27 -3.69
CA LEU A 211 16.16 16.19 -5.09
C LEU A 211 16.64 17.39 -5.92
N ARG A 212 16.55 18.60 -5.36
CA ARG A 212 17.02 19.83 -6.03
C ARG A 212 18.52 19.81 -6.27
N GLU A 213 19.31 19.38 -5.29
CA GLU A 213 20.77 19.30 -5.46
C GLU A 213 21.18 18.20 -6.45
N LEU A 214 20.52 17.04 -6.44
CA LEU A 214 20.76 16.01 -7.46
C LEU A 214 20.46 16.54 -8.88
N ARG A 215 19.37 17.30 -9.05
CA ARG A 215 19.03 17.95 -10.31
C ARG A 215 20.08 19.00 -10.72
N ASN A 216 20.57 19.81 -9.77
CA ASN A 216 21.66 20.78 -10.02
C ASN A 216 22.95 20.08 -10.48
N LEU A 217 23.21 18.86 -9.99
CA LEU A 217 24.33 18.02 -10.41
C LEU A 217 24.07 17.26 -11.73
N GLY A 218 22.94 17.51 -12.40
CA GLY A 218 22.56 16.85 -13.65
C GLY A 218 22.19 15.36 -13.48
N ARG A 219 21.84 14.92 -12.26
CA ARG A 219 21.43 13.54 -11.98
C ARG A 219 19.91 13.41 -12.05
N LYS A 220 19.44 12.35 -12.70
CA LYS A 220 18.02 12.00 -12.73
C LYS A 220 17.61 11.36 -11.41
N THR A 221 16.39 11.63 -10.96
CA THR A 221 15.92 11.24 -9.63
C THR A 221 14.65 10.38 -9.69
N ILE A 222 14.60 9.39 -8.81
CA ILE A 222 13.39 8.64 -8.47
C ILE A 222 13.00 9.00 -7.05
N MET A 223 11.78 9.49 -6.84
CA MET A 223 11.21 9.70 -5.50
C MET A 223 10.21 8.59 -5.17
N ILE A 224 10.28 8.03 -3.97
CA ILE A 224 9.27 7.10 -3.45
C ILE A 224 8.65 7.74 -2.21
N ASN A 225 7.36 8.09 -2.29
CA ASN A 225 6.61 8.61 -1.16
C ASN A 225 5.11 8.38 -1.38
N TYR A 226 4.31 8.47 -0.31
CA TYR A 226 2.87 8.19 -0.36
C TYR A 226 2.00 9.19 0.42
N ASN A 227 2.59 10.32 0.82
CA ASN A 227 1.89 11.38 1.54
C ASN A 227 1.36 12.43 0.56
N PRO A 228 0.03 12.52 0.34
CA PRO A 228 -0.55 13.42 -0.66
C PRO A 228 -0.41 14.91 -0.30
N GLU A 229 -0.03 15.23 0.94
CA GLU A 229 0.13 16.62 1.42
C GLU A 229 1.56 17.16 1.24
N THR A 230 2.48 16.38 0.66
CA THR A 230 3.91 16.71 0.60
C THR A 230 4.35 17.28 -0.75
N VAL A 231 5.27 18.24 -0.71
CA VAL A 231 5.87 18.81 -1.93
C VAL A 231 6.74 17.77 -2.63
N SER A 232 7.34 16.82 -1.90
CA SER A 232 8.08 15.73 -2.56
C SER A 232 7.22 14.85 -3.46
N THR A 233 5.90 14.83 -3.25
CA THR A 233 4.96 14.18 -4.16
C THR A 233 4.48 15.07 -5.29
N ASP A 234 4.95 16.31 -5.45
CA ASP A 234 4.61 17.10 -6.63
C ASP A 234 5.28 16.54 -7.90
N TYR A 235 4.56 16.63 -9.02
CA TYR A 235 4.97 16.05 -10.30
C TYR A 235 6.24 16.71 -10.88
N ASP A 236 6.65 17.88 -10.42
CA ASP A 236 7.81 18.60 -10.95
C ASP A 236 9.08 18.42 -10.10
N MET A 237 9.00 17.69 -8.97
CA MET A 237 10.13 17.54 -8.05
C MET A 237 11.12 16.44 -8.42
N SER A 238 10.69 15.39 -9.12
CA SER A 238 11.55 14.27 -9.53
C SER A 238 11.34 13.89 -10.99
N ASP A 239 12.27 13.14 -11.59
CA ASP A 239 12.06 12.62 -12.95
C ASP A 239 11.05 11.46 -12.97
N ARG A 240 10.97 10.71 -11.86
CA ARG A 240 9.98 9.65 -11.62
C ARG A 240 9.51 9.71 -10.17
N LEU A 241 8.21 9.85 -9.97
CA LEU A 241 7.59 9.76 -8.66
C LEU A 241 6.81 8.44 -8.56
N TYR A 242 7.23 7.56 -7.67
CA TYR A 242 6.45 6.39 -7.28
C TYR A 242 5.59 6.74 -6.07
N PHE A 243 4.28 6.81 -6.28
CA PHE A 243 3.30 6.98 -5.23
C PHE A 243 3.03 5.63 -4.55
N GLU A 244 3.99 5.20 -3.72
CA GLU A 244 4.09 3.83 -3.22
C GLU A 244 4.50 3.72 -1.76
N GLU A 245 4.19 2.57 -1.17
CA GLU A 245 4.52 2.24 0.21
C GLU A 245 6.04 2.20 0.40
N ILE A 246 6.55 2.81 1.47
CA ILE A 246 7.97 2.73 1.84
C ILE A 246 8.17 1.52 2.74
N SER A 247 8.04 0.32 2.16
CA SER A 247 8.35 -0.94 2.81
C SER A 247 9.44 -1.70 2.08
N PHE A 248 10.10 -2.63 2.78
CA PHE A 248 11.16 -3.46 2.20
C PHE A 248 10.70 -4.14 0.90
N GLU A 249 9.49 -4.69 0.89
CA GLU A 249 8.94 -5.35 -0.28
C GLU A 249 8.85 -4.44 -1.50
N VAL A 250 8.20 -3.28 -1.35
CA VAL A 250 7.89 -2.39 -2.47
C VAL A 250 9.12 -1.62 -2.92
N VAL A 251 9.94 -1.14 -1.99
CA VAL A 251 11.22 -0.47 -2.31
C VAL A 251 12.13 -1.42 -3.08
N MET A 252 12.24 -2.69 -2.69
CA MET A 252 13.04 -3.67 -3.44
C MET A 252 12.44 -4.02 -4.80
N ASP A 253 11.11 -4.07 -4.94
CA ASP A 253 10.47 -4.26 -6.24
C ASP A 253 10.79 -3.11 -7.21
N ILE A 254 10.78 -1.85 -6.72
CA ILE A 254 11.16 -0.68 -7.53
C ILE A 254 12.67 -0.68 -7.80
N TYR A 255 13.49 -0.97 -6.79
CA TYR A 255 14.95 -1.01 -6.93
C TYR A 255 15.39 -2.03 -7.99
N ASN A 256 14.79 -3.22 -7.99
CA ASN A 256 15.13 -4.28 -8.94
C ASN A 256 14.74 -3.95 -10.39
N VAL A 257 13.65 -3.20 -10.61
CA VAL A 257 13.23 -2.82 -11.96
C VAL A 257 13.95 -1.56 -12.47
N GLU A 258 14.18 -0.57 -11.60
CA GLU A 258 14.85 0.68 -11.96
C GLU A 258 16.37 0.55 -12.02
N ASN A 259 16.96 -0.37 -11.25
CA ASN A 259 18.40 -0.56 -11.11
C ASN A 259 19.16 0.78 -10.92
N PRO A 260 18.84 1.54 -9.85
CA PRO A 260 19.39 2.88 -9.66
C PRO A 260 20.89 2.83 -9.32
N ILE A 261 21.59 3.93 -9.60
CA ILE A 261 23.02 4.10 -9.27
C ILE A 261 23.26 4.00 -7.75
N GLY A 262 22.28 4.47 -6.97
CA GLY A 262 22.33 4.48 -5.53
C GLY A 262 20.98 4.87 -4.92
N ILE A 263 20.88 4.65 -3.62
CA ILE A 263 19.71 4.99 -2.81
C ILE A 263 20.15 5.94 -1.69
N ILE A 264 19.34 6.97 -1.45
CA ILE A 264 19.50 7.91 -0.35
C ILE A 264 18.36 7.67 0.65
N LEU A 265 18.76 7.43 1.90
CA LEU A 265 17.87 7.29 3.04
C LEU A 265 18.00 8.58 3.85
N CYS A 266 16.93 9.38 3.90
CA CYS A 266 16.90 10.67 4.61
C CYS A 266 16.35 10.54 6.03
#